data_AF-A0A9D4GH80-F1
#
_entry.id   AF-A0A9D4GH80-F1
#
_cell.length_a   1.000
_cell.length_b   1.000
_cell.length_c   1.000
_cell.angle_alpha   90.00
_cell.angle_beta   90.00
_cell.angle_gamma   90.00
#
_symmetry.space_group_name_H-M   'P 1'
#
loop_
_entity.id
_entity.type
_entity.pdbx_description
1 polymer ?
#
loop_
_entity_poly.entity_id
_entity_poly.type
_entity_poly.pdbx_seq_one_letter_code
_entity_poly.pdbx_strand_id
1 'polypeptide(L)'
;MADYKNHKVKKLNQQYQVVSHWEVTANIYDMCLITPSEVAVVVNENANNTHEVQFIKVTKSQLTPGRKLKLQHECSGIAHHQGELFITSGTAVFKYTLTGKLVCRLYEDRSADYTCKNHCEFILITFLLCTGIFLAIVGKGV
;
A
#
# COMPACT_ATOMS: atom_id res chain seq x y z
N MET A 1 -2.59 10.90 4.22
CA MET A 1 -1.28 11.03 3.54
C MET A 1 -0.22 10.35 4.39
N ALA A 2 0.63 9.56 3.75
CA ALA A 2 1.96 9.23 4.25
C ALA A 2 2.97 9.89 3.32
N ASP A 3 4.14 10.15 3.88
CA ASP A 3 5.28 10.72 3.18
C ASP A 3 6.46 9.78 3.44
N TYR A 4 7.34 9.62 2.46
CA TYR A 4 8.40 8.61 2.53
C TYR A 4 9.32 8.92 3.71
N LYS A 5 9.55 7.93 4.58
CA LYS A 5 10.24 8.09 5.88
C LYS A 5 9.58 9.03 6.90
N ASN A 6 8.39 9.53 6.59
CA ASN A 6 7.53 10.15 7.58
C ASN A 6 6.82 9.00 8.28
N HIS A 7 7.33 8.59 9.44
CA HIS A 7 6.81 7.54 10.31
C HIS A 7 5.42 7.84 10.87
N LYS A 8 4.56 8.54 10.11
CA LYS A 8 3.29 9.12 10.53
C LYS A 8 2.27 9.02 9.41
N VAL A 9 1.09 8.52 9.75
CA VAL A 9 -0.10 8.65 8.92
C VAL A 9 -0.87 9.85 9.40
N LYS A 10 -1.14 10.80 8.49
CA LYS A 10 -1.83 12.05 8.81
C LYS A 10 -3.25 12.04 8.23
N LYS A 11 -4.20 12.41 9.08
CA LYS A 11 -5.57 12.75 8.68
C LYS A 11 -5.66 14.26 8.47
N LEU A 12 -6.19 14.65 7.31
CA LEU A 12 -6.41 16.04 6.95
C LEU A 12 -7.91 16.38 6.98
N ASN A 13 -8.26 17.63 7.30
CA ASN A 13 -9.61 18.16 7.04
C ASN A 13 -9.75 18.62 5.57
N GLN A 14 -10.91 19.18 5.22
CA GLN A 14 -11.20 19.69 3.88
C GLN A 14 -10.32 20.88 3.47
N GLN A 15 -9.71 21.56 4.45
CA GLN A 15 -8.77 22.67 4.26
C GLN A 15 -7.32 22.19 4.27
N TYR A 16 -7.08 20.87 4.14
CA TYR A 16 -5.76 20.23 4.16
C TYR A 16 -4.95 20.43 5.45
N GLN A 17 -5.60 20.79 6.55
CA GLN A 17 -4.96 20.90 7.86
C GLN A 17 -4.93 19.55 8.57
N VAL A 18 -3.83 19.25 9.28
CA VAL A 18 -3.70 18.02 10.07
C VAL A 18 -4.63 18.08 11.27
N VAL A 19 -5.60 17.15 11.35
CA VAL A 19 -6.53 17.03 12.48
C VAL A 19 -6.15 15.92 13.46
N SER A 20 -5.47 14.90 12.97
CA SER A 20 -4.89 13.83 13.79
C SER A 20 -3.78 13.11 13.02
N HIS A 21 -2.90 12.45 13.76
CA HIS A 21 -1.86 11.61 13.20
C HIS A 21 -1.73 10.32 14.01
N TRP A 22 -1.16 9.30 13.38
CA TRP A 22 -0.78 8.05 14.00
C TRP A 22 0.68 7.75 13.69
N GLU A 23 1.48 7.49 14.72
CA GLU A 23 2.89 7.10 14.58
C GLU A 23 3.01 5.63 14.17
N VAL A 24 3.81 5.36 13.17
CA VAL A 24 4.10 4.04 12.64
C VAL A 24 5.56 3.73 12.93
N THR A 25 5.82 2.61 13.60
CA THR A 25 7.16 2.25 14.09
C THR A 25 8.18 1.87 13.01
N ALA A 26 7.77 1.84 11.74
CA ALA A 26 8.55 1.39 10.60
C ALA A 26 8.39 2.36 9.42
N ASN A 27 9.24 2.25 8.41
CA ASN A 27 9.12 3.06 7.20
C ASN A 27 7.81 2.73 6.46
N ILE A 28 7.04 3.78 6.16
CA ILE A 28 5.86 3.67 5.30
C ILE A 28 6.30 3.81 3.84
N TYR A 29 5.87 2.86 3.01
CA TYR A 29 6.16 2.89 1.57
C TYR A 29 4.94 3.32 0.75
N ASP A 30 3.76 2.82 1.10
CA ASP A 30 2.52 3.09 0.36
C ASP A 30 1.27 2.95 1.24
N MET A 31 0.14 3.46 0.78
CA MET A 31 -1.16 3.31 1.44
C MET A 31 -2.33 3.34 0.47
N CYS A 32 -3.40 2.62 0.81
CA CYS A 32 -4.65 2.66 0.05
C CYS A 32 -5.88 2.70 0.96
N LEU A 33 -6.98 3.25 0.44
CA LEU A 33 -8.27 3.27 1.13
C LEU A 33 -8.96 1.91 0.98
N ILE A 34 -9.36 1.29 2.09
CA ILE A 34 -10.11 0.02 2.09
C ILE A 34 -11.60 0.30 2.16
N THR A 35 -11.99 1.11 3.14
CA THR A 35 -13.34 1.63 3.34
C THR A 35 -13.26 3.09 3.76
N PRO A 36 -14.37 3.85 3.76
CA PRO A 36 -14.35 5.23 4.30
C PRO A 36 -13.83 5.36 5.73
N SER A 37 -13.83 4.26 6.50
CA SER A 37 -13.36 4.19 7.89
C SER A 37 -12.09 3.38 8.09
N GLU A 38 -11.42 2.93 7.04
CA GLU A 38 -10.22 2.08 7.15
C GLU A 38 -9.23 2.31 6.00
N VAL A 39 -7.97 2.53 6.35
CA VAL A 39 -6.84 2.67 5.43
C VAL A 39 -5.85 1.53 5.69
N ALA A 40 -5.31 0.94 4.63
CA ALA A 40 -4.22 -0.03 4.71
C ALA A 40 -2.90 0.67 4.37
N VAL A 41 -1.85 0.38 5.14
CA VAL A 41 -0.54 1.02 5.04
C VAL A 41 0.53 -0.05 4.94
N VAL A 42 1.32 -0.01 3.88
CA VAL A 42 2.49 -0.87 3.72
C VAL A 42 3.62 -0.32 4.55
N VAL A 43 4.15 -1.16 5.43
CA VAL A 43 5.32 -0.84 6.23
C VAL A 43 6.39 -1.89 6.00
N ASN A 44 7.61 -1.42 5.77
CA ASN A 44 8.74 -2.27 5.48
C ASN A 44 10.00 -1.76 6.19
N GLU A 45 10.63 -2.59 7.01
CA GLU A 45 11.86 -2.28 7.74
C GLU A 45 12.81 -3.47 7.68
N ASN A 46 13.84 -3.37 6.83
CA ASN A 46 14.81 -4.46 6.64
C ASN A 46 15.59 -4.78 7.93
N ALA A 47 15.93 -3.76 8.73
CA ALA A 47 16.69 -3.94 9.97
C ALA A 47 15.99 -4.88 10.97
N ASN A 48 14.66 -4.87 11.00
CA ASN A 48 13.84 -5.66 11.91
C ASN A 48 13.06 -6.78 11.19
N ASN A 49 13.40 -7.07 9.94
CA ASN A 49 12.70 -8.02 9.06
C ASN A 49 11.16 -7.83 9.10
N THR A 50 10.72 -6.57 9.13
CA THR A 50 9.31 -6.23 9.23
C THR A 50 8.75 -5.99 7.84
N HIS A 51 7.87 -6.87 7.39
CA HIS A 51 7.11 -6.69 6.16
C HIS A 51 5.64 -6.92 6.49
N GLU A 52 4.87 -5.85 6.60
CA GLU A 52 3.47 -5.97 7.00
C GLU A 52 2.58 -4.90 6.37
N VAL A 53 1.27 -5.19 6.36
CA VAL A 53 0.24 -4.18 6.12
C VAL A 53 -0.43 -3.86 7.46
N GLN A 54 -0.37 -2.59 7.86
CA GLN A 54 -1.09 -2.10 9.03
C GLN A 54 -2.42 -1.49 8.58
N PHE A 55 -3.51 -1.93 9.19
CA PHE A 55 -4.82 -1.33 8.98
C PHE A 55 -5.04 -0.28 10.06
N ILE A 56 -5.41 0.94 9.64
CA ILE A 56 -5.67 2.06 10.52
C ILE A 56 -7.14 2.42 10.39
N LYS A 57 -7.84 2.44 11.52
CA LYS A 57 -9.23 2.88 11.59
C LYS A 57 -9.28 4.40 11.57
N VAL A 58 -10.16 4.94 10.74
CA VAL A 58 -10.38 6.36 10.57
C VAL A 58 -11.75 6.69 11.15
N THR A 59 -11.77 7.47 12.23
CA THR A 59 -13.02 8.01 12.79
C THR A 59 -13.12 9.51 12.52
N LYS A 60 -14.20 10.17 12.95
CA LYS A 60 -14.38 11.63 12.76
C LYS A 60 -13.25 12.44 13.40
N SER A 61 -12.73 12.05 14.56
CA SER A 61 -11.71 12.81 15.29
C SER A 61 -10.31 12.22 15.22
N GLN A 62 -10.16 10.90 15.07
CA GLN A 62 -8.89 10.23 15.35
C GLN A 62 -8.54 9.12 14.36
N LEU A 63 -7.25 8.81 14.32
CA LEU A 63 -6.70 7.61 13.72
C LEU A 63 -6.38 6.63 14.84
N THR A 64 -6.81 5.38 14.73
CA THR A 64 -6.49 4.33 15.72
C THR A 64 -5.92 3.09 15.05
N PRO A 65 -5.01 2.38 15.73
CA PRO A 65 -4.46 1.15 15.19
C PRO A 65 -5.57 0.10 15.06
N GLY A 66 -5.60 -0.59 13.92
CA GLY A 66 -6.46 -1.73 13.67
C GLY A 66 -5.65 -3.02 13.70
N ARG A 67 -5.98 -3.93 12.77
CA ARG A 67 -5.28 -5.21 12.61
C ARG A 67 -3.98 -5.04 11.82
N LYS A 68 -3.13 -6.06 11.88
CA LYS A 68 -1.90 -6.17 11.10
C LYS A 68 -1.90 -7.44 10.26
N LEU A 69 -1.31 -7.37 9.08
CA LEU A 69 -1.06 -8.48 8.18
C LEU A 69 0.45 -8.67 8.04
N LYS A 70 0.99 -9.72 8.66
CA LYS A 70 2.40 -10.07 8.45
C LYS A 70 2.58 -10.76 7.09
N LEU A 71 3.53 -10.29 6.31
CA LEU A 71 3.89 -10.84 5.01
C LEU A 71 5.17 -11.68 5.16
N GLN A 72 5.32 -12.67 4.29
CA GLN A 72 6.51 -13.53 4.22
C GLN A 72 7.45 -13.09 3.08
N HIS A 73 7.30 -11.86 2.62
CA HIS A 73 8.05 -11.28 1.52
C HIS A 73 8.13 -9.76 1.71
N GLU A 74 9.11 -9.12 1.07
CA GLU A 74 9.22 -7.67 1.03
C GLU A 74 7.97 -7.03 0.39
N CYS A 75 7.63 -5.82 0.83
CA CYS A 75 6.50 -5.08 0.31
C CYS A 75 6.87 -3.60 0.11
N SER A 76 6.34 -3.02 -0.95
CA SER A 76 6.63 -1.64 -1.34
C SER A 76 5.40 -0.88 -1.87
N GLY A 77 4.39 -1.57 -2.39
CA GLY A 77 3.17 -0.94 -2.88
C GLY A 77 1.91 -1.72 -2.50
N ILE A 78 0.77 -1.02 -2.48
CA ILE A 78 -0.53 -1.62 -2.18
C ILE A 78 -1.67 -1.00 -2.98
N ALA A 79 -2.53 -1.87 -3.50
CA ALA A 79 -3.82 -1.50 -4.04
C ALA A 79 -4.94 -2.36 -3.44
N HIS A 80 -6.15 -1.83 -3.43
CA HIS A 80 -7.35 -2.53 -2.98
C HIS A 80 -8.42 -2.48 -4.07
N HIS A 81 -8.97 -3.64 -4.40
CA HIS A 81 -10.06 -3.76 -5.37
C HIS A 81 -10.97 -4.93 -5.01
N GLN A 82 -12.29 -4.71 -5.01
CA GLN A 82 -13.31 -5.75 -4.81
C GLN A 82 -13.08 -6.68 -3.60
N GLY A 83 -12.58 -6.14 -2.48
CA GLY A 83 -12.35 -6.92 -1.26
C GLY A 83 -11.03 -7.71 -1.25
N GLU A 84 -10.13 -7.39 -2.19
CA GLU A 84 -8.83 -8.03 -2.35
C GLU A 84 -7.72 -6.98 -2.31
N LEU A 85 -6.56 -7.38 -1.79
CA LEU A 85 -5.36 -6.58 -1.73
C LEU A 85 -4.35 -7.07 -2.76
N PHE A 86 -3.76 -6.13 -3.47
CA PHE A 86 -2.65 -6.36 -4.39
C PHE A 86 -1.43 -5.70 -3.77
N ILE A 87 -0.45 -6.51 -3.41
CA ILE A 87 0.76 -6.05 -2.72
C ILE A 87 1.94 -6.30 -3.65
N THR A 88 2.76 -5.28 -3.86
CA THR A 88 3.93 -5.37 -4.72
C THR A 88 5.21 -5.45 -3.90
N SER A 89 6.22 -6.11 -4.44
CA SER A 89 7.61 -6.07 -3.99
C SER A 89 8.48 -5.42 -5.07
N GLY A 90 9.81 -5.55 -4.98
CA GLY A 90 10.71 -5.14 -6.07
C GLY A 90 10.56 -5.96 -7.36
N THR A 91 10.06 -7.20 -7.26
CA THR A 91 10.08 -8.18 -8.35
C THR A 91 8.76 -8.95 -8.54
N ALA A 92 7.76 -8.76 -7.68
CA ALA A 92 6.56 -9.61 -7.71
C ALA A 92 5.30 -8.84 -7.31
N VAL A 93 4.15 -9.39 -7.74
CA VAL A 93 2.82 -8.93 -7.36
C VAL A 93 2.07 -10.08 -6.71
N PHE A 94 1.55 -9.84 -5.52
CA PHE A 94 0.85 -10.82 -4.71
C PHE A 94 -0.60 -10.38 -4.50
N LYS A 95 -1.50 -11.35 -4.55
CA LYS A 95 -2.93 -11.16 -4.30
C LYS A 95 -3.30 -11.74 -2.96
N TYR A 96 -3.91 -10.94 -2.10
CA TYR A 96 -4.35 -11.30 -0.76
C TYR A 96 -5.84 -11.05 -0.56
N THR A 97 -6.48 -11.86 0.27
CA THR A 97 -7.77 -11.48 0.84
C THR A 97 -7.59 -10.35 1.87
N LEU A 98 -8.63 -9.58 2.17
CA LEU A 98 -8.59 -8.59 3.26
C LEU A 98 -8.31 -9.20 4.64
N THR A 99 -8.59 -10.49 4.83
CA THR A 99 -8.26 -11.24 6.06
C THR A 99 -6.81 -11.70 6.11
N GLY A 100 -6.07 -11.56 5.00
CA GLY A 100 -4.65 -11.82 4.95
C GLY A 100 -4.21 -13.15 4.37
N LYS A 101 -5.13 -13.91 3.78
CA LYS A 101 -4.78 -15.15 3.10
C LYS A 101 -4.16 -14.79 1.75
N LEU A 102 -2.94 -15.28 1.50
CA LEU A 102 -2.36 -15.25 0.16
C LEU A 102 -3.23 -16.10 -0.77
N VAL A 103 -3.78 -15.47 -1.80
CA VAL A 103 -4.58 -16.13 -2.84
C VAL A 103 -3.65 -16.70 -3.89
N CYS A 104 -2.80 -15.86 -4.48
CA CYS A 104 -1.82 -16.26 -5.48
C CYS A 104 -0.72 -15.20 -5.65
N ARG A 105 0.37 -15.61 -6.31
CA ARG A 105 1.37 -14.72 -6.87
C ARG A 105 0.99 -14.46 -8.33
N LEU A 106 0.59 -13.23 -8.63
CA LEU A 106 0.09 -12.85 -9.96
C LEU A 106 1.22 -12.68 -10.96
N TYR A 107 2.36 -12.18 -10.48
CA TYR A 107 3.54 -11.95 -11.29
C TYR A 107 4.79 -12.13 -10.43
N GLU A 108 5.86 -12.62 -11.04
CA GLU A 108 7.19 -12.73 -10.44
C GLU A 108 8.24 -12.64 -11.53
N ASP A 109 9.13 -11.67 -11.41
CA ASP A 109 10.37 -11.62 -12.14
C ASP A 109 11.46 -12.37 -11.37
N ARG A 110 12.09 -13.34 -12.04
CA ARG A 110 13.16 -14.17 -11.49
C ARG A 110 14.54 -13.77 -12.00
N SER A 111 14.63 -12.75 -12.83
CA SER A 111 15.89 -12.25 -13.38
C SER A 111 16.78 -11.54 -12.35
N ALA A 112 16.27 -11.30 -11.14
CA ALA A 112 16.89 -10.57 -10.03
C ALA A 112 17.04 -9.05 -10.25
N ASP A 113 16.54 -8.51 -11.36
CA ASP A 113 16.44 -7.07 -11.57
C ASP A 113 15.17 -6.50 -10.92
N TYR A 114 15.24 -5.27 -10.39
CA TYR A 114 14.09 -4.57 -9.82
C TYR A 114 13.09 -4.17 -10.92
N THR A 115 12.16 -5.06 -11.23
CA THR A 115 11.12 -4.84 -12.25
C THR A 115 10.15 -3.73 -11.83
N CYS A 116 9.78 -3.68 -10.55
CA CYS A 116 8.73 -2.79 -10.07
C CYS A 116 9.20 -1.33 -9.89
N LYS A 117 10.50 -1.05 -9.93
CA LYS A 117 11.01 0.34 -9.81
C LYS A 117 10.82 1.15 -11.10
N ASN A 118 10.86 0.49 -12.25
CA ASN A 118 10.67 1.11 -13.57
C ASN A 118 9.29 0.82 -14.18
N HIS A 119 8.57 -0.21 -13.69
CA HIS A 119 7.28 -0.63 -14.22
C HIS A 119 6.11 -0.56 -13.22
N CYS A 120 6.27 0.02 -12.02
CA CYS A 120 5.12 0.22 -11.13
C CYS A 120 4.02 1.06 -11.78
N GLU A 121 4.36 2.03 -12.65
CA GLU A 121 3.37 2.72 -13.47
C GLU A 121 2.68 1.74 -14.45
N PHE A 122 3.46 0.89 -15.13
CA PHE A 122 2.96 -0.02 -16.17
C PHE A 122 2.16 -1.22 -15.65
N ILE A 123 2.52 -1.81 -14.51
CA ILE A 123 1.82 -2.96 -13.93
C ILE A 123 0.49 -2.51 -13.31
N LEU A 124 0.43 -1.32 -12.70
CA LEU A 124 -0.84 -0.71 -12.32
C LEU A 124 -1.70 -0.46 -13.57
N ILE A 125 -1.15 0.15 -14.62
CA ILE A 125 -1.87 0.40 -15.89
C ILE A 125 -2.39 -0.90 -16.52
N THR A 126 -1.62 -1.98 -16.52
CA THR A 126 -2.03 -3.25 -17.15
C THR A 126 -3.12 -3.96 -16.34
N PHE A 127 -3.07 -3.91 -15.00
CA PHE A 127 -4.15 -4.41 -14.15
C PHE A 127 -5.44 -3.58 -14.32
N LEU A 128 -5.30 -2.27 -14.49
CA LEU A 128 -6.40 -1.32 -14.73
C LEU A 128 -7.08 -1.53 -16.10
N LEU A 129 -6.29 -1.82 -17.14
CA LEU A 129 -6.80 -2.07 -18.50
C LEU A 129 -7.57 -3.40 -18.63
N CYS A 130 -7.14 -4.46 -17.94
CA CYS A 130 -7.84 -5.76 -17.99
C CYS A 130 -9.08 -5.84 -17.08
N THR A 131 -9.22 -4.93 -16.10
CA THR A 131 -10.35 -4.91 -15.15
C THR A 131 -11.37 -3.80 -15.42
N GLY A 132 -11.16 -2.98 -16.46
CA GLY A 132 -12.10 -1.92 -16.87
C GLY A 132 -12.09 -0.69 -15.96
N ILE A 133 -11.01 -0.44 -15.23
CA ILE A 133 -10.88 0.67 -14.29
C ILE A 133 -10.02 1.75 -14.93
N PHE A 134 -10.63 2.88 -15.32
CA PHE A 134 -9.88 4.06 -15.75
C PHE A 134 -9.48 4.90 -14.53
N LEU A 135 -8.17 4.97 -14.25
CA LEU A 135 -7.61 6.05 -13.46
C LEU A 135 -6.42 6.64 -14.23
N ALA A 136 -6.56 7.88 -14.70
CA ALA A 136 -5.46 8.64 -15.26
C ALA A 136 -4.62 9.19 -14.11
N ILE A 137 -3.35 8.78 -14.03
CA ILE A 137 -2.34 9.46 -13.22
C ILE A 137 -1.36 10.11 -14.19
N VAL A 138 -1.31 11.44 -14.15
CA VAL A 138 -0.36 12.27 -14.90
C VAL A 138 1.01 12.13 -14.22
N GLY A 139 1.93 11.41 -14.87
CA GLY A 139 3.35 11.47 -14.52
C GLY A 139 3.91 12.85 -14.87
N LYS A 140 4.59 13.49 -13.91
CA LYS A 140 5.41 14.68 -14.21
C LYS A 140 6.55 14.27 -15.14
N GLY A 141 6.55 14.85 -16.34
CA GLY A 141 7.71 14.81 -17.21
C GLY A 141 8.86 15.62 -16.62
N VAL A 142 10.04 14.98 -16.67
CA VAL A 142 11.42 15.49 -16.54
C VAL A 142 11.87 15.92 -15.15
#